data_AF-A0A7S3E577-F1
#
_entry.id   AF-A0A7S3E577-F1
#
_cell.length_a   1.000
_cell.length_b   1.000
_cell.length_c   1.000
_cell.angle_alpha   90.00
_cell.angle_beta   90.00
_cell.angle_gamma   90.00
#
_symmetry.space_group_name_H-M   'P 1'
#
loop_
_entity.id
_entity.type
_entity.pdbx_description
1 polymer ?
#
loop_
_entity_poly.entity_id
_entity_poly.type
_entity_poly.pdbx_seq_one_letter_code
_entity_poly.pdbx_strand_id
1 'polypeptide(L)'
;WIFFAFVWWSAYYAEPDCMIEFEGFLDALVMSISTANTIGYGVRAIKGSLGTDIGCLYSIFILSLQRLVVIIMDALLIGILFSKLSQPKKRSRTIFISDSAV
;
A
#
# COMPACT_ATOMS: atom_id res chain seq x y z
N TRP A 1 -3.85 -6.05 0.96
CA TRP A 1 -2.58 -6.66 0.51
C TRP A 1 -2.84 -7.98 -0.22
N ILE A 2 -3.57 -8.93 0.37
CA ILE A 2 -3.92 -10.22 -0.26
C ILE A 2 -4.56 -10.07 -1.66
N PHE A 3 -5.51 -9.12 -1.82
CA PHE A 3 -6.12 -8.85 -3.12
C PHE A 3 -5.08 -8.56 -4.21
N PHE A 4 -4.17 -7.61 -3.96
CA PHE A 4 -3.10 -7.30 -4.91
C PHE A 4 -2.07 -8.42 -5.03
N ALA A 5 -1.88 -9.27 -4.03
CA ALA A 5 -1.02 -10.46 -4.14
C ALA A 5 -1.58 -11.46 -5.17
N PHE A 6 -2.90 -11.68 -5.20
CA PHE A 6 -3.53 -12.49 -6.25
C PHE A 6 -3.39 -11.84 -7.63
N VAL A 7 -3.50 -10.51 -7.73
CA VAL A 7 -3.29 -9.78 -8.99
C VAL A 7 -1.86 -9.92 -9.49
N TRP A 8 -0.85 -9.76 -8.62
CA TRP A 8 0.56 -10.00 -8.98
C TRP A 8 0.82 -11.45 -9.37
N TRP A 9 0.20 -12.40 -8.67
CA TRP A 9 0.32 -13.81 -9.02
C TRP A 9 -0.31 -14.13 -10.38
N SER A 10 -1.44 -13.51 -10.73
CA SER A 10 -2.01 -13.62 -12.08
C SER A 10 -1.15 -12.94 -13.14
N ALA A 11 -0.53 -11.81 -12.82
CA ALA A 11 0.36 -11.10 -13.73
C ALA A 11 1.64 -11.88 -14.02
N TYR A 12 2.15 -12.63 -13.04
CA TYR A 12 3.27 -13.54 -13.24
C TYR A 12 2.94 -14.65 -14.27
N TYR A 13 1.72 -15.19 -14.24
CA TYR A 13 1.30 -16.17 -15.26
C TYR A 13 1.03 -15.56 -16.63
N ALA A 14 0.59 -14.30 -16.68
CA ALA A 14 0.36 -13.59 -17.94
C ALA A 14 1.67 -13.16 -18.61
N GLU A 15 2.62 -12.66 -17.82
CA GLU A 15 3.89 -12.07 -18.28
C GLU A 15 5.07 -12.54 -17.40
N PRO A 16 5.47 -13.83 -17.46
CA PRO A 16 6.55 -14.35 -16.60
C PRO A 16 7.90 -13.69 -16.89
N ASP A 17 8.16 -13.32 -18.14
CA ASP A 17 9.42 -12.71 -18.56
C ASP A 17 9.62 -11.29 -17.99
N CYS A 18 8.54 -10.65 -17.55
CA CYS A 18 8.52 -9.29 -17.02
C CYS A 18 8.87 -9.22 -15.53
N MET A 19 8.86 -10.34 -14.81
CA MET A 19 9.13 -10.39 -13.36
C MET A 19 10.46 -11.05 -13.06
N ILE A 20 11.20 -10.47 -12.11
CA ILE A 20 12.50 -10.98 -11.64
C ILE A 20 12.29 -11.71 -10.32
N GLU A 21 12.87 -12.92 -10.18
CA GLU A 21 12.86 -13.73 -8.96
C GLU A 21 11.44 -14.00 -8.41
N PHE A 22 10.54 -14.43 -9.28
CA PHE A 22 9.20 -14.90 -8.91
C PHE A 22 9.10 -16.42 -9.12
N GLU A 23 8.88 -17.16 -8.04
CA GLU A 23 8.74 -18.63 -8.07
C GLU A 23 7.35 -19.08 -7.57
N GLY A 24 6.66 -18.27 -6.76
CA GLY A 24 5.32 -18.62 -6.29
C GLY A 24 4.50 -17.49 -5.69
N PHE A 25 3.35 -17.86 -5.11
CA PHE A 25 2.42 -16.91 -4.49
C PHE A 25 3.05 -16.11 -3.34
N LEU A 26 3.98 -16.71 -2.59
CA LEU A 26 4.68 -15.99 -1.51
C LEU A 26 5.52 -14.83 -2.06
N ASP A 27 6.14 -14.97 -3.22
CA ASP A 27 6.88 -13.88 -3.85
C ASP A 27 5.93 -12.77 -4.32
N ALA A 28 4.76 -13.14 -4.85
CA ALA A 28 3.69 -12.19 -5.19
C ALA A 28 3.16 -11.45 -3.96
N LEU A 29 3.03 -12.14 -2.83
CA LEU A 29 2.65 -11.53 -1.55
C LEU A 29 3.72 -10.54 -1.08
N VAL A 30 4.99 -10.93 -1.09
CA VAL A 30 6.11 -10.05 -0.71
C VAL A 30 6.20 -8.84 -1.64
N MET A 31 6.02 -9.03 -2.94
CA MET A 31 5.96 -7.94 -3.92
C MET A 31 4.79 -6.99 -3.63
N SER A 32 3.61 -7.52 -3.34
CA SER A 32 2.43 -6.71 -3.00
C SER A 32 2.65 -5.88 -1.73
N ILE A 33 3.19 -6.49 -0.68
CA ILE A 33 3.45 -5.84 0.61
C ILE A 33 4.52 -4.76 0.47
N SER A 34 5.65 -5.11 -0.14
CA SER A 34 6.77 -4.17 -0.34
C SER A 34 6.37 -2.99 -1.21
N THR A 35 5.56 -3.22 -2.24
CA THR A 35 5.05 -2.17 -3.12
C THR A 35 3.99 -1.30 -2.42
N ALA A 36 3.07 -1.87 -1.64
CA ALA A 36 2.05 -1.11 -0.92
C ALA A 36 2.69 -0.17 0.11
N ASN A 37 3.66 -0.67 0.87
CA ASN A 37 4.32 0.10 1.92
C ASN A 37 5.53 0.91 1.43
N THR A 38 5.78 0.97 0.12
CA THR A 38 6.96 1.64 -0.47
C THR A 38 8.30 1.17 0.10
N ILE A 39 8.40 -0.09 0.53
CA ILE A 39 9.64 -0.64 1.08
C ILE A 39 10.66 -0.87 -0.04
N GLY A 40 10.22 -1.48 -1.15
CA GLY A 40 11.04 -1.65 -2.35
C GLY A 40 12.35 -2.41 -2.12
N TYR A 41 12.29 -3.66 -1.63
CA TYR A 41 13.48 -4.48 -1.33
C TYR A 41 14.46 -4.67 -2.49
N GLY A 42 14.05 -4.42 -3.74
CA GLY A 42 14.92 -4.45 -4.92
C GLY A 42 15.30 -5.84 -5.45
N VAL A 43 15.15 -6.89 -4.64
CA VAL A 43 15.36 -8.30 -5.05
C VAL A 43 14.31 -8.80 -6.04
N ARG A 44 13.07 -8.32 -5.90
CA ARG A 44 11.95 -8.64 -6.80
C ARG A 44 11.54 -7.35 -7.48
N ALA A 45 11.61 -7.33 -8.81
CA ALA A 45 11.36 -6.13 -9.61
C ALA A 45 10.77 -6.47 -10.97
N ILE A 46 10.16 -5.47 -11.60
CA ILE A 46 9.69 -5.54 -12.98
C ILE A 46 10.89 -5.22 -13.88
N LYS A 47 11.15 -6.03 -14.90
CA LYS A 47 12.22 -5.73 -15.87
C LYS A 47 11.89 -4.42 -16.61
N GLY A 48 12.83 -3.48 -16.57
CA GLY A 48 12.69 -2.16 -17.21
C GLY A 48 13.06 -2.11 -18.70
N SER A 49 13.71 -3.14 -19.25
CA SER A 49 14.17 -3.14 -20.65
C SER A 49 14.51 -4.56 -21.13
N LEU A 50 13.90 -5.02 -22.23
CA LEU A 50 14.61 -5.46 -23.45
C LEU A 50 13.62 -5.84 -24.57
N GLY A 51 13.66 -5.11 -25.70
CA GLY A 51 13.36 -5.60 -27.05
C GLY A 51 11.90 -5.89 -27.42
N THR A 52 11.36 -5.07 -28.34
CA THR A 52 10.20 -5.34 -29.22
C THR A 52 8.83 -4.91 -28.68
N ASP A 53 8.50 -3.65 -28.93
CA ASP A 53 7.21 -3.08 -29.38
C ASP A 53 5.89 -3.28 -28.58
N ILE A 54 5.85 -4.13 -27.54
CA ILE A 54 4.84 -4.14 -26.46
C ILE A 54 5.59 -4.40 -25.15
N GLY A 55 5.96 -3.32 -24.44
CA GLY A 55 6.56 -3.44 -23.10
C GLY A 55 5.56 -4.04 -22.10
N CYS A 56 6.06 -4.50 -20.94
CA CYS A 56 5.31 -5.07 -19.80
C CYS A 56 4.25 -4.11 -19.20
N LEU A 57 3.31 -3.66 -20.03
CA LEU A 57 2.34 -2.61 -19.77
C LEU A 57 1.33 -3.09 -18.73
N TYR A 58 1.00 -4.38 -18.73
CA TYR A 58 0.09 -4.95 -17.75
C TYR A 58 0.67 -4.85 -16.34
N SER A 59 1.92 -5.28 -16.16
CA SER A 59 2.63 -5.20 -14.88
C SER A 59 2.80 -3.74 -14.40
N ILE A 60 3.15 -2.82 -15.31
CA ILE A 60 3.27 -1.38 -14.99
C ILE A 60 1.92 -0.75 -14.64
N PHE A 61 0.86 -1.15 -15.33
CA PHE A 61 -0.51 -0.68 -15.07
C PHE A 61 -0.99 -1.16 -13.69
N ILE A 62 -0.76 -2.43 -13.34
CA ILE A 62 -1.05 -2.97 -12.01
C ILE A 62 -0.29 -2.20 -10.94
N LEU A 63 1.00 -1.93 -11.14
CA LEU A 63 1.80 -1.15 -10.22
C LEU A 63 1.18 0.24 -9.99
N SER A 64 0.85 0.93 -11.08
CA SER A 64 0.26 2.27 -11.04
C SER A 64 -1.09 2.29 -10.32
N LEU A 65 -1.98 1.35 -10.66
CA LEU A 65 -3.29 1.19 -10.05
C LEU A 65 -3.18 0.85 -8.56
N GLN A 66 -2.27 -0.05 -8.20
CA GLN A 66 -2.02 -0.40 -6.80
C GLN A 66 -1.60 0.81 -5.99
N ARG A 67 -0.66 1.63 -6.50
CA ARG A 67 -0.19 2.82 -5.80
C ARG A 67 -1.31 3.85 -5.61
N LEU A 68 -2.18 4.05 -6.59
CA LEU A 68 -3.33 4.94 -6.49
C LEU A 68 -4.34 4.49 -5.42
N VAL A 69 -4.64 3.19 -5.35
CA VAL A 69 -5.58 2.67 -4.35
C VAL A 69 -4.98 2.77 -2.94
N VAL A 70 -3.70 2.44 -2.79
CA VAL A 70 -3.03 2.46 -1.48
C VAL A 70 -2.94 3.88 -0.92
N ILE A 71 -2.55 4.87 -1.73
CA ILE A 71 -2.42 6.25 -1.24
C ILE A 71 -3.76 6.84 -0.80
N ILE A 72 -4.87 6.50 -1.47
CA ILE A 72 -6.22 6.91 -1.07
C ILE A 72 -6.58 6.28 0.28
N MET A 73 -6.33 4.98 0.44
CA MET A 73 -6.62 4.27 1.70
C MET A 73 -5.78 4.81 2.86
N ASP A 74 -4.49 5.07 2.64
CA ASP A 74 -3.59 5.62 3.67
C ASP A 74 -4.05 7.02 4.10
N ALA A 75 -4.43 7.88 3.15
CA ALA A 75 -4.96 9.21 3.45
C ALA A 75 -6.24 9.15 4.31
N LEU A 76 -7.15 8.22 3.99
CA LEU A 76 -8.38 8.01 4.76
C LEU A 76 -8.08 7.49 6.17
N LEU A 77 -7.20 6.50 6.31
CA LEU A 77 -6.82 5.93 7.60
C LEU A 77 -6.17 6.98 8.51
N ILE A 78 -5.20 7.73 7.99
CA ILE A 78 -4.54 8.82 8.73
C ILE A 78 -5.55 9.91 9.08
N GLY A 79 -6.45 10.27 8.17
CA GLY A 79 -7.51 11.24 8.42
C GLY A 79 -8.46 10.83 9.55
N ILE A 80 -8.89 9.57 9.58
CA ILE A 80 -9.75 9.03 10.64
C ILE A 80 -8.98 8.98 11.98
N LEU A 81 -7.73 8.52 11.96
CA LEU A 81 -6.86 8.52 13.14
C LEU A 81 -6.69 9.92 13.72
N PHE A 82 -6.38 10.90 12.86
CA PHE A 82 -6.23 12.30 13.27
C PHE A 82 -7.55 12.87 13.82
N SER A 83 -8.69 12.58 13.18
CA SER A 83 -10.02 12.98 13.67
C SER A 83 -10.35 12.41 15.06
N LYS A 84 -9.90 11.18 15.35
CA LYS A 84 -10.08 10.55 16.67
C LYS A 84 -9.14 11.14 17.71
N LEU A 85 -7.89 11.43 17.34
CA LEU A 85 -6.89 12.05 18.22
C LEU A 85 -7.20 13.51 18.55
N SER A 86 -7.81 14.25 17.61
CA SER A 86 -8.19 15.65 17.79
C SER A 86 -9.44 15.83 18.66
N GLN A 87 -10.16 14.76 19.01
CA GLN A 87 -11.32 14.86 19.89
C GLN A 87 -10.90 15.42 21.25
N PRO A 88 -11.49 16.53 21.72
CA PRO A 88 -11.12 17.19 22.97
C PRO A 88 -11.65 16.46 24.22
N LYS A 89 -11.72 15.13 24.21
CA LYS A 89 -12.17 14.32 25.37
C LYS A 89 -11.30 14.49 26.60
N LYS A 90 -10.03 14.87 26.42
CA LYS A 90 -9.11 15.20 27.52
C LYS A 90 -9.21 16.67 27.98
N ARG A 91 -9.89 17.56 27.27
CA ARG A 91 -9.98 18.99 27.60
C ARG A 91 -10.73 19.23 28.91
N SER A 92 -11.77 18.44 29.20
CA SER A 92 -12.51 18.51 30.46
C SER A 92 -11.68 18.08 31.68
N ARG A 93 -10.54 17.40 31.51
CA ARG A 93 -9.64 17.07 32.64
C ARG A 93 -8.80 18.25 33.12
N THR A 94 -8.76 19.34 32.36
CA THR A 94 -8.04 20.58 32.74
C THR A 94 -9.00 21.67 33.22
N ILE A 95 -10.32 21.46 33.09
CA ILE A 95 -11.33 22.37 33.62
C ILE A 95 -11.72 21.89 35.02
N PHE A 96 -11.21 22.56 36.04
CA PHE A 96 -11.59 22.35 37.43
C PHE A 96 -12.67 23.36 37.81
N ILE A 97 -13.80 22.90 38.35
CA ILE A 97 -14.84 23.75 38.94
C ILE A 97 -14.69 23.67 40.45
N SER A 98 -14.79 24.81 41.15
CA SER A 98 -14.73 24.83 42.61
C SER A 98 -15.94 24.09 43.19
N ASP A 99 -15.71 23.33 44.25
CA ASP A 99 -16.75 22.49 44.87
C ASP A 99 -17.84 23.33 45.57
N SER A 100 -17.50 24.58 45.91
CA SER A 100 -18.41 25.55 46.53
C SER A 100 -18.29 26.92 45.86
N ALA A 101 -19.42 27.62 45.76
CA ALA A 101 -19.50 29.04 45.47
C ALA A 101 -20.17 29.73 46.67
N VAL A 102 -19.48 30.69 47.28
CA VAL A 102 -19.98 31.53 48.38
C VAL A 102 -20.29 32.93 47.89
#